data_AF-F7V3A3-F1
#
_entry.id   AF-F7V3A3-F1
#
_cell.length_a   1.000
_cell.length_b   1.000
_cell.length_c   1.000
_cell.angle_alpha   90.00
_cell.angle_beta   90.00
_cell.angle_gamma   90.00
#
_symmetry.space_group_name_H-M   'P 1'
#
loop_
_entity.id
_entity.type
_entity.pdbx_description
1 polymer ?
#
loop_
_entity_poly.entity_id
_entity_poly.type
_entity_poly.pdbx_seq_one_letter_code
_entity_poly.pdbx_strand_id
1 'polypeptide(L)'
;MIIIQIRRYIRLTELIPELLQLVDEEKMGLRSAVEISYLGHLQHDVYECMEKDQCIPTQSQAMRMRKLHAGNQLNRAKIIEILEERKPNQVPRIILHGERFWNIMPEHLHKQEYEEYIAEAIEHYNHSRLQQSLAKAGD
;
A
#
# COMPACT_ATOMS: atom_id res chain seq x y z
N MET A 1 20.52 -16.03 12.00
CA MET A 1 20.12 -14.78 11.29
C MET A 1 20.90 -14.57 9.98
N ILE A 2 22.22 -14.80 9.93
CA ILE A 2 23.07 -14.55 8.74
C ILE A 2 22.80 -15.52 7.56
N ILE A 3 22.62 -16.82 7.82
CA ILE A 3 22.39 -17.84 6.75
C ILE A 3 21.15 -17.53 5.91
N ILE A 4 20.08 -17.02 6.55
CA ILE A 4 18.82 -16.67 5.87
C ILE A 4 19.04 -15.51 4.90
N GLN A 5 19.89 -14.54 5.24
CA GLN A 5 20.19 -13.41 4.37
C GLN A 5 21.02 -13.85 3.15
N ILE A 6 22.06 -14.65 3.35
CA ILE A 6 22.88 -15.17 2.24
C ILE A 6 22.01 -15.91 1.22
N ARG A 7 21.10 -16.78 1.70
CA ARG A 7 20.17 -17.51 0.82
C ARG A 7 19.24 -16.59 0.03
N ARG A 8 18.80 -15.48 0.62
CA ARG A 8 17.96 -14.48 -0.08
C ARG A 8 18.72 -13.77 -1.18
N TYR A 9 19.96 -13.35 -0.93
CA TYR A 9 20.79 -12.70 -1.95
C TYR A 9 21.11 -13.64 -3.11
N ILE A 10 21.50 -14.89 -2.82
CA ILE A 10 21.68 -15.90 -3.87
C ILE A 10 20.38 -16.06 -4.67
N ARG A 11 19.23 -16.04 -4.00
CA ARG A 11 17.96 -16.23 -4.70
C ARG A 11 17.64 -15.12 -5.69
N LEU A 12 18.16 -13.89 -5.51
CA LEU A 12 17.92 -12.80 -6.45
C LEU A 12 18.54 -13.05 -7.84
N THR A 13 19.52 -13.95 -7.97
CA THR A 13 20.10 -14.28 -9.28
C THR A 13 19.11 -14.95 -10.23
N GLU A 14 17.96 -15.39 -9.71
CA GLU A 14 16.86 -15.99 -10.47
C GLU A 14 15.80 -14.96 -10.90
N LEU A 15 16.00 -13.68 -10.54
CA LEU A 15 15.15 -12.59 -11.04
C LEU A 15 15.52 -12.25 -12.47
N ILE A 16 14.50 -11.85 -13.24
CA ILE A 16 14.73 -11.22 -14.53
C ILE A 16 15.46 -9.86 -14.33
N PRO A 17 16.30 -9.44 -15.29
CA PRO A 17 17.13 -8.23 -15.15
C PRO A 17 16.35 -6.98 -14.77
N GLU A 18 15.14 -6.80 -15.31
CA GLU A 18 14.30 -5.64 -15.10
C GLU A 18 13.83 -5.55 -13.64
N LEU A 19 13.42 -6.67 -13.06
CA LEU A 19 13.04 -6.72 -11.65
C LEU A 19 14.23 -6.57 -10.72
N LEU A 20 15.39 -7.11 -11.10
CA LEU A 20 16.62 -6.93 -10.32
C LEU A 20 17.03 -5.45 -10.26
N GLN A 21 16.95 -4.74 -11.39
CA GLN A 21 17.20 -3.30 -11.43
C GLN A 21 16.27 -2.52 -10.50
N LEU A 22 14.98 -2.88 -10.43
CA LEU A 22 14.05 -2.24 -9.48
C LEU A 22 14.43 -2.48 -8.01
N VAL A 23 15.09 -3.60 -7.69
CA VAL A 23 15.61 -3.86 -6.34
C VAL A 23 16.84 -3.01 -6.08
N ASP A 24 17.76 -2.91 -7.04
CA ASP A 24 18.98 -2.10 -6.93
C ASP A 24 18.66 -0.60 -6.79
N GLU A 25 17.60 -0.13 -7.45
CA GLU A 25 17.07 1.24 -7.33
C GLU A 25 16.21 1.46 -6.07
N GLU A 26 16.13 0.47 -5.16
CA GLU A 26 15.32 0.48 -3.95
C GLU A 26 13.80 0.68 -4.16
N LYS A 27 13.32 0.58 -5.41
CA LYS A 27 11.89 0.67 -5.75
C LYS A 27 11.15 -0.60 -5.32
N MET A 28 11.77 -1.76 -5.45
CA MET A 28 11.22 -3.04 -4.99
C MET A 28 11.94 -3.53 -3.73
N GLY A 29 11.16 -3.81 -2.68
CA GLY A 29 11.71 -4.38 -1.45
C GLY A 29 12.27 -5.80 -1.65
N LEU A 30 13.46 -6.05 -1.11
CA LEU A 30 14.18 -7.33 -1.19
C LEU A 30 13.30 -8.56 -0.90
N ARG A 31 12.38 -8.47 0.07
CA ARG A 31 11.51 -9.59 0.42
C ARG A 31 10.51 -9.92 -0.68
N SER A 32 9.90 -8.92 -1.32
CA SER A 32 9.00 -9.13 -2.46
C SER A 32 9.75 -9.75 -3.63
N ALA A 33 10.95 -9.25 -3.91
CA ALA A 33 11.81 -9.74 -4.99
C ALA A 33 12.20 -11.22 -4.79
N VAL A 34 12.54 -11.60 -3.55
CA VAL A 34 12.80 -13.00 -3.21
C VAL A 34 11.59 -13.89 -3.50
N GLU A 35 10.37 -13.47 -3.16
CA GLU A 35 9.18 -14.27 -3.47
C GLU A 35 8.92 -14.38 -4.99
N ILE A 36 9.10 -13.27 -5.74
CA ILE A 36 8.90 -13.21 -7.20
C ILE A 36 9.92 -14.06 -7.96
N SER A 37 11.15 -14.15 -7.47
CA SER A 37 12.19 -15.00 -8.07
C SER A 37 11.78 -16.48 -8.22
N TYR A 38 10.77 -16.95 -7.48
CA TYR A 38 10.25 -18.32 -7.55
C TYR A 38 9.21 -18.55 -8.65
N LEU A 39 8.83 -17.52 -9.40
CA LEU A 39 7.75 -17.59 -10.39
C LEU A 39 8.20 -18.03 -11.79
N GLY A 40 9.49 -18.28 -12.01
CA GLY A 40 10.02 -18.71 -13.30
C GLY A 40 9.73 -17.70 -14.40
N HIS A 41 9.05 -18.13 -15.48
CA HIS A 41 8.70 -17.27 -16.61
C HIS A 41 7.59 -16.25 -16.30
N LEU A 42 6.73 -16.52 -15.31
CA LEU A 42 5.64 -15.60 -14.93
C LEU A 42 6.15 -14.30 -14.31
N GLN A 43 7.45 -14.17 -14.04
CA GLN A 43 8.09 -12.91 -13.66
C GLN A 43 7.89 -11.81 -14.70
N HIS A 44 7.88 -12.17 -16.00
CA HIS A 44 7.63 -11.21 -17.07
C HIS A 44 6.20 -10.67 -17.01
N ASP A 45 5.20 -11.53 -16.71
CA ASP A 45 3.81 -11.09 -16.54
C ASP A 45 3.68 -10.13 -15.34
N VAL A 46 4.39 -10.41 -14.24
CA VAL A 46 4.43 -9.50 -13.07
C VAL A 46 5.01 -8.16 -13.48
N TYR A 47 6.17 -8.13 -14.14
CA TYR A 47 6.82 -6.90 -14.58
C TYR A 47 5.96 -6.09 -15.56
N GLU A 48 5.33 -6.74 -16.54
CA GLU A 48 4.46 -6.06 -17.50
C GLU A 48 3.24 -5.43 -16.82
N CYS A 49 2.63 -6.12 -15.85
CA CYS A 49 1.53 -5.56 -15.07
C CYS A 49 1.99 -4.37 -14.21
N MET A 50 3.18 -4.46 -13.61
CA MET A 50 3.77 -3.37 -12.83
C MET A 50 3.99 -2.11 -13.69
N GLU A 51 4.54 -2.26 -14.89
CA GLU A 51 4.77 -1.16 -15.83
C GLU A 51 3.45 -0.55 -16.32
N LYS A 52 2.46 -1.39 -16.66
CA LYS A 52 1.15 -0.95 -17.15
C LYS A 52 0.38 -0.16 -16.10
N ASP A 53 0.33 -0.67 -14.87
CA ASP A 53 -0.49 -0.12 -13.80
C ASP A 53 0.30 0.79 -12.84
N GLN A 54 1.58 1.04 -13.15
CA GLN A 54 2.51 1.85 -12.35
C GLN A 54 2.51 1.44 -10.87
N CYS A 55 2.60 0.13 -10.64
CA CYS A 55 2.47 -0.45 -9.30
C CYS A 55 3.64 -1.37 -8.94
N ILE A 56 3.88 -1.55 -7.64
CA ILE A 56 4.86 -2.50 -7.10
C ILE A 56 4.15 -3.43 -6.11
N PRO A 57 4.32 -4.77 -6.25
CA PRO A 57 3.71 -5.74 -5.37
C PRO A 57 4.26 -5.63 -3.94
N THR A 58 3.34 -5.66 -2.99
CA THR A 58 3.67 -5.80 -1.57
C THR A 58 4.21 -7.21 -1.28
N GLN A 59 4.89 -7.37 -0.14
CA GLN A 59 5.42 -8.68 0.27
C GLN A 59 4.32 -9.75 0.36
N SER A 60 3.12 -9.38 0.86
CA SER A 60 1.98 -10.29 0.97
C SER A 60 1.44 -10.73 -0.39
N GLN A 61 1.33 -9.81 -1.35
CA GLN A 61 0.95 -10.11 -2.73
C GLN A 61 1.95 -11.08 -3.37
N ALA A 62 3.25 -10.78 -3.28
CA ALA A 62 4.31 -11.61 -3.84
C ALA A 62 4.34 -13.02 -3.22
N MET A 63 4.16 -13.13 -1.89
CA MET A 63 4.05 -14.42 -1.19
C MET A 63 2.84 -15.23 -1.64
N ARG A 64 1.69 -14.57 -1.88
CA ARG A 64 0.48 -15.22 -2.42
C ARG A 64 0.70 -15.74 -3.84
N MET A 65 1.34 -14.94 -4.70
CA MET A 65 1.71 -15.39 -6.05
C MET A 65 2.58 -16.65 -5.98
N ARG A 66 3.62 -16.66 -5.15
CA ARG A 66 4.49 -17.83 -4.97
C ARG A 66 3.70 -19.06 -4.51
N LYS A 67 2.79 -18.90 -3.55
CA LYS A 67 1.96 -20.01 -3.06
C LYS A 67 1.08 -20.60 -4.17
N LEU A 68 0.47 -19.75 -5.00
CA LEU A 68 -0.31 -20.19 -6.15
C LEU A 68 0.57 -20.85 -7.23
N HIS A 69 1.77 -20.32 -7.46
CA HIS A 69 2.72 -20.90 -8.41
C HIS A 69 3.16 -22.30 -7.99
N ALA A 70 3.48 -22.49 -6.69
CA ALA A 70 3.80 -23.80 -6.14
C ALA A 70 2.64 -24.82 -6.27
N GLY A 71 1.40 -24.34 -6.34
CA GLY A 71 0.22 -25.16 -6.60
C GLY A 71 -0.14 -25.32 -8.08
N ASN A 72 0.67 -24.84 -9.03
CA ASN A 72 0.35 -24.75 -10.46
C ASN A 72 -0.96 -24.00 -10.76
N GLN A 73 -1.31 -23.07 -9.87
CA GLN A 73 -2.54 -22.29 -9.95
C GLN A 73 -2.28 -20.85 -10.36
N LEU A 74 -1.03 -20.38 -10.41
CA LEU A 74 -0.73 -19.01 -10.85
C LEU A 74 -0.77 -18.92 -12.37
N ASN A 75 -1.45 -17.89 -12.87
CA ASN A 75 -1.46 -17.50 -14.27
C ASN A 75 -1.56 -15.96 -14.35
N ARG A 76 -1.38 -15.40 -15.54
CA ARG A 76 -1.43 -13.95 -15.76
C ARG A 76 -2.70 -13.29 -15.22
N ALA A 77 -3.88 -13.90 -15.39
CA ALA A 77 -5.13 -13.35 -14.88
C ALA A 77 -5.13 -13.20 -13.35
N LYS A 78 -4.61 -14.19 -12.63
CA LYS A 78 -4.47 -14.13 -11.17
C LYS A 78 -3.39 -13.15 -10.72
N ILE A 79 -2.35 -12.94 -11.52
CA ILE A 79 -1.33 -11.92 -11.23
C ILE A 79 -1.97 -10.54 -11.26
N ILE A 80 -2.74 -10.24 -12.31
CA ILE A 80 -3.51 -9.00 -12.44
C ILE A 80 -4.46 -8.84 -11.26
N GLU A 81 -5.28 -9.86 -10.96
CA GLU A 81 -6.21 -9.85 -9.82
C GLU A 81 -5.50 -9.50 -8.49
N ILE A 82 -4.36 -10.15 -8.22
CA ILE A 82 -3.59 -9.92 -6.98
C ILE A 82 -3.00 -8.50 -6.94
N LEU A 83 -2.58 -7.95 -8.08
CA LEU A 83 -2.00 -6.60 -8.16
C LEU A 83 -3.08 -5.51 -8.08
N GLU A 84 -4.26 -5.76 -8.63
CA GLU A 84 -5.44 -4.88 -8.57
C GLU A 84 -6.11 -4.88 -7.18
N GLU A 85 -5.93 -5.93 -6.38
CA GLU A 85 -6.41 -5.98 -4.99
C GLU A 85 -5.94 -4.74 -4.22
N ARG A 86 -6.92 -3.92 -3.80
CA ARG A 86 -6.66 -2.71 -3.01
C ARG A 86 -5.78 -3.05 -1.82
N LYS A 87 -4.62 -2.39 -1.74
CA LYS A 87 -3.69 -2.55 -0.62
C LYS A 87 -4.44 -2.22 0.69
N PRO A 88 -4.62 -3.16 1.64
CA PRO A 88 -5.29 -2.86 2.91
C PRO A 88 -4.55 -1.78 3.72
N ASN A 89 -3.27 -1.56 3.41
CA ASN A 89 -2.43 -0.53 4.03
C ASN A 89 -2.57 0.86 3.39
N GLN A 90 -3.43 1.03 2.38
CA GLN A 90 -3.70 2.30 1.70
C GLN A 90 -5.09 2.85 2.03
N VAL A 91 -5.66 2.55 3.20
CA VAL A 91 -6.67 3.45 3.76
C VAL A 91 -5.90 4.67 4.27
N PRO A 92 -6.04 5.87 3.68
CA PRO A 92 -5.36 7.05 4.17
C PRO A 92 -5.73 7.25 5.64
N ARG A 93 -4.74 7.10 6.53
CA ARG A 93 -4.91 7.39 7.94
C ARG A 93 -4.56 8.85 8.15
N ILE A 94 -5.51 9.62 8.66
CA ILE A 94 -5.23 10.97 9.15
C ILE A 94 -4.46 10.79 10.47
N ILE A 95 -3.20 11.21 10.48
CA ILE A 95 -2.40 11.28 11.71
C ILE A 95 -2.49 12.71 12.22
N LEU A 96 -3.18 12.89 13.35
CA LEU A 96 -3.24 14.18 14.03
C LEU A 96 -2.03 14.30 14.96
N HIS A 97 -1.10 15.20 14.60
CA HIS A 97 0.06 15.48 15.45
C HIS A 97 -0.37 16.27 16.69
N GLY A 98 -0.09 15.67 17.85
CA GLY A 98 -0.76 15.99 19.12
C GLY A 98 -0.72 17.45 19.56
N GLU A 99 0.40 18.16 19.42
CA GLU A 99 0.57 19.46 20.10
C GLU A 99 -0.45 20.53 19.68
N ARG A 100 -0.70 20.66 18.36
CA ARG A 100 -1.72 21.59 17.86
C ARG A 100 -3.15 21.15 18.20
N PHE A 101 -3.36 19.84 18.24
CA PHE A 101 -4.69 19.26 18.35
C PHE A 101 -5.17 19.16 19.80
N TRP A 102 -4.27 18.83 20.74
CA TRP A 102 -4.56 18.81 22.17
C TRP A 102 -4.92 20.18 22.72
N ASN A 103 -4.32 21.26 22.19
CA ASN A 103 -4.59 22.63 22.64
C ASN A 103 -6.00 23.14 22.25
N ILE A 104 -6.64 22.53 21.26
CA ILE A 104 -7.98 22.91 20.78
C ILE A 104 -9.06 21.91 21.16
N MET A 105 -8.67 20.72 21.64
CA MET A 105 -9.62 19.71 22.09
C MET A 105 -10.11 20.04 23.51
N PRO A 106 -11.39 19.79 23.80
CA PRO A 106 -11.90 19.86 25.15
C PRO A 106 -11.15 18.93 26.11
N GLU A 107 -10.66 19.47 27.22
CA GLU A 107 -9.86 18.72 28.22
C GLU A 107 -10.63 17.58 28.92
N HIS A 108 -11.97 17.60 28.84
CA HIS A 108 -12.84 16.61 29.48
C HIS A 108 -13.14 15.37 28.62
N LEU A 109 -12.69 15.34 27.35
CA LEU A 109 -12.94 14.22 26.46
C LEU A 109 -12.06 13.01 26.80
N HIS A 110 -12.67 11.85 26.87
CA HIS A 110 -11.97 10.57 26.96
C HIS A 110 -11.49 10.13 25.58
N LYS A 111 -10.42 9.31 25.56
CA LYS A 111 -9.80 8.82 24.30
C LYS A 111 -10.79 8.12 23.35
N GLN A 112 -11.83 7.51 23.87
CA GLN A 112 -12.86 6.81 23.08
C GLN A 112 -13.80 7.79 22.35
N GLU A 113 -13.90 9.03 22.83
CA GLU A 113 -14.82 10.06 22.32
C GLU A 113 -14.15 10.95 21.27
N TYR A 114 -12.83 10.87 21.11
CA TYR A 114 -12.07 11.72 20.19
C TYR A 114 -12.50 11.54 18.73
N GLU A 115 -12.73 10.30 18.30
CA GLU A 115 -13.10 10.01 16.91
C GLU A 115 -14.45 10.64 16.55
N GLU A 116 -15.44 10.49 17.43
CA GLU A 116 -16.78 11.05 17.25
C GLU A 116 -16.76 12.57 17.31
N TYR A 117 -16.04 13.15 18.27
CA TYR A 117 -15.87 14.60 18.36
C TYR A 117 -15.20 15.21 17.11
N ILE A 118 -14.18 14.53 16.56
CA ILE A 118 -13.53 14.95 15.31
C ILE A 118 -14.50 14.89 14.14
N ALA A 119 -15.28 13.82 14.03
CA ALA A 119 -16.26 13.65 12.96
C ALA A 119 -17.31 14.77 12.99
N GLU A 120 -17.91 15.04 14.16
CA GLU A 120 -18.89 16.11 14.34
C GLU A 120 -18.32 17.50 14.02
N ALA A 121 -17.08 17.78 14.43
CA ALA A 121 -16.42 19.06 14.15
C ALA A 121 -16.22 19.28 12.64
N ILE A 122 -15.86 18.22 11.90
CA ILE A 122 -15.70 18.28 10.44
C ILE A 122 -17.05 18.48 9.75
N GLU A 123 -18.10 17.79 10.18
CA GLU A 123 -19.45 17.95 9.65
C GLU A 123 -19.97 19.37 9.83
N HIS A 124 -19.82 19.92 11.05
CA HIS A 124 -20.22 21.28 11.36
C HIS A 124 -19.44 22.32 10.52
N TYR A 125 -18.13 22.12 10.35
CA TYR A 125 -17.31 22.99 9.50
C TYR A 125 -17.77 22.96 8.04
N ASN A 126 -18.02 21.77 7.48
CA ASN A 126 -18.48 21.60 6.10
C ASN A 126 -19.84 22.27 5.88
N HIS A 127 -20.78 22.09 6.79
CA HIS A 127 -22.11 22.71 6.72
C HIS A 127 -22.01 24.24 6.73
N SER A 128 -21.18 24.80 7.62
CA SER A 128 -20.94 26.25 7.71
C SER A 128 -20.29 26.82 6.45
N ARG A 129 -19.32 26.09 5.87
CA ARG A 129 -18.64 26.46 4.61
C ARG A 129 -19.61 26.47 3.42
N LEU A 130 -20.52 25.50 3.36
CA LEU A 130 -21.51 25.39 2.30
C LEU A 130 -22.48 26.59 2.34
N GLN A 131 -22.98 26.94 3.52
CA GLN A 131 -23.86 28.10 3.72
C GLN A 131 -23.19 29.42 3.32
N GLN A 132 -21.90 29.60 3.65
CA GLN A 132 -21.13 30.79 3.25
C GLN A 132 -20.90 30.87 1.74
N SER A 133 -20.75 29.74 1.06
CA SER A 133 -20.60 29.70 -0.40
C SER A 133 -21.90 30.05 -1.12
N LEU A 134 -23.04 29.61 -0.60
CA LEU A 134 -24.38 29.93 -1.12
C LEU A 134 -24.72 31.42 -0.92
N ALA A 135 -24.33 32.01 0.22
CA ALA A 135 -24.53 33.43 0.49
C ALA A 135 -23.70 34.35 -0.43
N LYS A 136 -22.54 33.89 -0.93
CA LYS A 136 -21.68 34.66 -1.86
C LYS A 136 -22.01 34.47 -3.34
N ALA A 137 -22.83 33.47 -3.69
CA ALA A 137 -23.25 33.20 -5.07
C ALA A 137 -24.61 33.84 -5.40
N GLY A 138 -25.26 34.49 -4.42
CA GLY A 138 -26.53 35.20 -4.56
C GLY A 138 -26.42 36.72 -4.61
N ASP A 139 -25.20 37.27 -4.58
CA ASP A 139 -24.83 38.67 -4.88
C ASP A 139 -24.15 38.74 -6.26
#